data_AF-A0ABD0ZJ77-F1
#
_entry.id   AF-A0ABD0ZJ77-F1
#
_cell.length_a   1.000
_cell.length_b   1.000
_cell.length_c   1.000
_cell.angle_alpha   90.00
_cell.angle_beta   90.00
_cell.angle_gamma   90.00
#
_symmetry.space_group_name_H-M   'P 1'
#
loop_
_entity.id
_entity.type
_entity.pdbx_description
1 polymer ?
#
loop_
_entity_poly.entity_id
_entity_poly.type
_entity_poly.pdbx_seq_one_letter_code
_entity_poly.pdbx_strand_id
1 'polypeptide(L)'
;MFLGTGESGKSTFIKQMRIIHGSGYSDEDKRGFIKLVYQNIFMAMQSMIRAMDLLKIQYKDPSMVEKAELIRSVDFETVTTFESPYVEAIKALWADTGIQECYDRRREYQLTDSAKYYLMEIDRVAAPNYLPTEQDILRVRVPTTGIIEYPFDLEEIRFSYLSDLERIEHAEYLPTEQDILRARAPTTGIIEYPFDLDSIIFRMVDVGGQRSERRKWIHCFENVTSIIFLVALSEYDQILFESENENRMEESKALFKTIITYPWFQHSSVILFLNKKDLLEEKIMYSHLVDYFPEYDGPKQDHISAREFILKVYLSTNPDPDRMCYSHFTTATGPQRDAIAAREFILRMFVDLNPDSEKIIYSHFTCATDTENIRLVFCAVKDTIMQSALKEFNLA
;
A
#
# COMPACT_ATOMS: atom_id res chain seq x y z
N MET A 1 -5.54 -10.53 -7.42
CA MET A 1 -6.44 -10.16 -6.29
C MET A 1 -5.61 -9.68 -5.11
N PHE A 2 -5.92 -8.53 -4.51
CA PHE A 2 -5.22 -8.01 -3.33
C PHE A 2 -5.92 -8.48 -2.04
N LEU A 3 -5.18 -9.17 -1.18
CA LEU A 3 -5.69 -9.72 0.09
C LEU A 3 -4.81 -9.29 1.26
N GLY A 4 -5.35 -9.37 2.49
CA GLY A 4 -4.64 -9.04 3.72
C GLY A 4 -5.52 -8.33 4.75
N THR A 5 -5.03 -8.22 5.98
CA THR A 5 -5.74 -7.58 7.11
C THR A 5 -6.02 -6.10 6.86
N GLY A 6 -6.87 -5.49 7.68
CA GLY A 6 -7.11 -4.04 7.66
C GLY A 6 -5.79 -3.26 7.73
N GLU A 7 -5.69 -2.16 6.98
CA GLU A 7 -4.51 -1.28 6.96
C GLU A 7 -3.17 -1.92 6.52
N SER A 8 -3.18 -3.13 5.96
CA SER A 8 -1.97 -3.77 5.45
C SER A 8 -1.33 -3.08 4.23
N GLY A 9 -2.02 -2.10 3.63
CA GLY A 9 -1.54 -1.29 2.51
C GLY A 9 -2.14 -1.59 1.13
N LYS A 10 -3.20 -2.42 1.06
CA LYS A 10 -3.84 -2.83 -0.22
C LYS A 10 -4.25 -1.63 -1.08
N SER A 11 -5.05 -0.72 -0.52
CA SER A 11 -5.54 0.45 -1.24
C SER A 11 -4.42 1.43 -1.58
N THR A 12 -3.35 1.50 -0.78
CA THR A 12 -2.15 2.29 -1.10
C THR A 12 -1.47 1.74 -2.35
N PHE A 13 -1.35 0.42 -2.48
CA PHE A 13 -0.78 -0.22 -3.67
C PHE A 13 -1.62 0.09 -4.93
N ILE A 14 -2.94 0.12 -4.82
CA ILE A 14 -3.81 0.45 -5.95
C ILE A 14 -3.71 1.91 -6.36
N LYS A 15 -3.62 2.82 -5.38
CA LYS A 15 -3.35 4.24 -5.66
C LYS A 15 -2.03 4.40 -6.43
N GLN A 16 -1.00 3.61 -6.10
CA GLN A 16 0.24 3.59 -6.88
C GLN A 16 0.05 3.10 -8.31
N MET A 17 -0.72 2.03 -8.51
CA MET A 17 -1.02 1.54 -9.86
C MET A 17 -1.69 2.62 -10.72
N ARG A 18 -2.58 3.41 -10.13
CA ARG A 18 -3.18 4.58 -10.81
C ARG A 18 -2.16 5.66 -11.14
N ILE A 19 -1.17 5.90 -10.29
CA ILE A 19 -0.09 6.89 -10.54
C ILE A 19 0.87 6.40 -11.64
N ILE A 20 1.24 5.13 -11.61
CA ILE A 20 2.32 4.57 -12.44
C ILE A 20 1.83 4.18 -13.83
N HIS A 21 0.64 3.58 -13.89
CA HIS A 21 0.07 2.95 -15.08
C HIS A 21 -1.30 3.52 -15.48
N GLY A 22 -1.92 4.35 -14.63
CA GLY A 22 -3.16 5.05 -14.95
C GLY A 22 -2.92 6.50 -15.34
N SER A 23 -4.00 7.29 -15.35
CA SER A 23 -3.97 8.74 -15.62
C SER A 23 -3.41 9.59 -14.47
N GLY A 24 -2.94 8.96 -13.38
CA GLY A 24 -2.56 9.65 -12.16
C GLY A 24 -3.73 10.33 -11.46
N TYR A 25 -3.43 11.39 -10.73
CA TYR A 25 -4.40 12.24 -10.04
C TYR A 25 -4.34 13.66 -10.61
N SER A 26 -5.41 14.06 -11.30
CA SER A 26 -5.59 15.44 -11.72
C SER A 26 -5.75 16.38 -10.52
N ASP A 27 -5.62 17.69 -10.72
CA ASP A 27 -5.88 18.66 -9.65
C ASP A 27 -7.33 18.61 -9.15
N GLU A 28 -8.28 18.22 -10.00
CA GLU A 28 -9.67 18.00 -9.60
C GLU A 28 -9.80 16.76 -8.70
N ASP A 29 -9.15 15.65 -9.07
CA ASP A 29 -9.08 14.46 -8.20
C ASP A 29 -8.45 14.79 -6.85
N LYS A 30 -7.32 15.53 -6.85
CA LYS A 30 -6.58 15.93 -5.64
C LYS A 30 -7.47 16.75 -4.69
N ARG A 31 -8.27 17.68 -5.22
CA ARG A 31 -9.23 18.46 -4.41
C ARG A 31 -10.24 17.57 -3.70
N GLY A 32 -10.66 16.47 -4.31
CA GLY A 32 -11.55 15.47 -3.69
C GLY A 32 -10.98 14.84 -2.41
N PHE A 33 -9.65 14.83 -2.24
CA PHE A 33 -8.99 14.28 -1.06
C PHE A 33 -8.79 15.29 0.09
N ILE A 34 -9.01 16.59 -0.13
CA ILE A 34 -8.81 17.62 0.89
C ILE A 34 -9.62 17.31 2.15
N LYS A 35 -10.92 17.05 1.97
CA LYS A 35 -11.83 16.69 3.06
C LYS A 35 -11.27 15.51 3.85
N LEU A 36 -10.92 14.43 3.15
CA LEU A 36 -10.42 13.19 3.76
C LEU A 36 -9.14 13.41 4.59
N VAL A 37 -8.23 14.27 4.13
CA VAL A 37 -7.02 14.63 4.89
C VAL A 37 -7.39 15.30 6.22
N TYR A 38 -8.33 16.27 6.20
CA TYR A 38 -8.79 16.92 7.42
C TYR A 38 -9.41 15.92 8.40
N GLN A 39 -10.30 15.06 7.90
CA GLN A 39 -10.93 14.01 8.70
C GLN A 39 -9.89 13.08 9.35
N ASN A 40 -8.83 12.72 8.62
CA ASN A 40 -7.75 11.89 9.13
C ASN A 40 -6.98 12.57 10.27
N ILE A 41 -6.72 13.88 10.17
CA ILE A 41 -6.05 14.67 11.21
C ILE A 41 -6.90 14.71 12.48
N PHE A 42 -8.19 15.04 12.36
CA PHE A 42 -9.12 15.06 13.50
C PHE A 42 -9.22 13.68 14.15
N MET A 43 -9.43 12.63 13.35
CA MET A 43 -9.50 11.25 13.84
C MET A 43 -8.23 10.85 14.61
N ALA A 44 -7.04 11.19 14.08
CA ALA A 44 -5.77 10.90 14.75
C ALA A 44 -5.64 11.64 16.09
N MET A 45 -5.90 12.95 16.11
CA MET A 45 -5.80 13.75 17.33
C MET A 45 -6.83 13.31 18.39
N GLN A 46 -8.07 13.06 18.00
CA GLN A 46 -9.10 12.55 18.91
C GLN A 46 -8.76 11.17 19.48
N SER A 47 -8.13 10.30 18.69
CA SER A 47 -7.69 8.99 19.16
C SER A 47 -6.60 9.13 20.24
N MET A 48 -5.64 10.04 20.05
CA MET A 48 -4.63 10.34 21.06
C MET A 48 -5.22 10.98 22.33
N ILE A 49 -6.16 11.91 22.20
CA ILE A 49 -6.87 12.52 23.33
C ILE A 49 -7.60 11.45 24.17
N ARG A 50 -8.31 10.52 23.53
CA ARG A 50 -8.97 9.40 24.23
C ARG A 50 -7.96 8.47 24.89
N ALA A 51 -6.83 8.22 24.24
CA ALA A 51 -5.77 7.39 24.78
C ALA A 51 -5.08 8.02 26.00
N MET A 52 -4.98 9.36 26.09
CA MET A 52 -4.49 10.04 27.30
C MET A 52 -5.34 9.67 28.52
N ASP A 53 -6.67 9.68 28.36
CA ASP A 53 -7.62 9.31 29.42
C ASP A 53 -7.46 7.82 29.82
N LEU A 54 -7.33 6.93 28.84
CA LEU A 54 -7.15 5.48 29.04
C LEU A 54 -5.83 5.14 29.74
N LEU A 55 -4.73 5.72 29.26
CA LEU A 55 -3.38 5.48 29.74
C LEU A 55 -3.03 6.33 30.98
N LYS A 56 -3.96 7.18 31.41
CA LYS A 56 -3.85 8.12 32.55
C LYS A 56 -2.64 9.05 32.43
N ILE A 57 -2.35 9.48 31.20
CA ILE A 57 -1.30 10.46 30.91
C ILE A 57 -1.88 11.86 31.13
N GLN A 58 -1.14 12.73 31.80
CA GLN A 58 -1.55 14.11 32.04
C GLN A 58 -0.96 15.03 30.97
N TYR A 59 -1.72 16.05 30.58
CA TYR A 59 -1.18 17.17 29.81
C TYR A 59 -0.11 17.89 30.64
N LYS A 60 0.94 18.37 30.00
CA LYS A 60 1.95 19.18 30.68
C LYS A 60 1.41 20.57 30.99
N ASP A 61 0.70 21.17 30.04
CA ASP A 61 -0.01 22.41 30.25
C ASP A 61 -1.51 22.15 30.51
N PRO A 62 -2.05 22.50 31.69
CA PRO A 62 -3.48 22.35 31.99
C PRO A 62 -4.40 23.07 31.00
N SER A 63 -3.94 24.12 30.31
CA SER A 63 -4.72 24.82 29.28
C SER A 63 -5.03 23.93 28.06
N MET A 64 -4.30 22.82 27.89
CA MET A 64 -4.58 21.85 26.82
C MET A 64 -5.92 21.14 27.00
N VAL A 65 -6.46 21.08 28.23
CA VAL A 65 -7.76 20.42 28.49
C VAL A 65 -8.89 21.08 27.69
N GLU A 66 -8.92 22.41 27.64
CA GLU A 66 -9.94 23.15 26.86
C GLU A 66 -9.78 22.92 25.35
N LYS A 67 -8.54 22.89 24.86
CA LYS A 67 -8.23 22.59 23.45
C LYS A 67 -8.59 21.16 23.09
N ALA A 68 -8.31 20.21 23.97
CA ALA A 68 -8.68 18.81 23.79
C ALA A 68 -10.20 18.64 23.73
N GLU A 69 -10.95 19.34 24.58
CA GLU A 69 -12.41 19.32 24.55
C GLU A 69 -12.98 19.92 23.26
N LEU A 70 -12.39 21.03 22.79
CA LEU A 70 -12.75 21.60 21.49
C LEU A 70 -12.61 20.56 20.37
N ILE A 71 -11.47 19.87 20.29
CA ILE A 71 -11.23 18.85 19.26
C ILE A 71 -12.13 17.61 19.47
N ARG A 72 -12.38 17.20 20.71
CA ARG A 72 -13.25 16.08 21.06
C ARG A 72 -14.71 16.32 20.64
N SER A 73 -15.17 17.57 20.69
CA SER A 73 -16.54 17.95 20.35
C SER A 73 -16.87 17.91 18.85
N VAL A 74 -15.85 17.86 17.99
CA VAL A 74 -16.01 17.85 16.53
C VAL A 74 -16.36 16.45 16.05
N ASP A 75 -17.43 16.32 15.27
CA ASP A 75 -17.65 15.11 14.49
C ASP A 75 -16.73 15.11 13.26
N PHE A 76 -15.68 14.29 13.31
CA PHE A 76 -14.68 14.27 12.23
C PHE A 76 -15.27 13.77 10.90
N GLU A 77 -16.38 13.01 10.88
CA GLU A 77 -16.96 12.51 9.62
C GLU A 77 -17.61 13.62 8.78
N THR A 78 -17.98 14.74 9.41
CA THR A 78 -18.65 15.86 8.75
C THR A 78 -17.73 17.03 8.44
N VAL A 79 -16.47 17.00 8.90
CA VAL A 79 -15.47 18.06 8.67
C VAL A 79 -15.25 18.32 7.18
N THR A 80 -15.36 19.59 6.77
CA THR A 80 -15.09 20.06 5.40
C THR A 80 -14.06 21.19 5.34
N THR A 81 -13.85 21.92 6.43
CA THR A 81 -12.89 23.03 6.54
C THR A 81 -11.85 22.75 7.61
N PHE A 82 -10.71 23.44 7.51
CA PHE A 82 -9.59 23.30 8.45
C PHE A 82 -9.03 24.67 8.80
N GLU A 83 -9.74 25.35 9.70
CA GLU A 83 -9.52 26.76 10.04
C GLU A 83 -9.19 26.94 11.53
N SER A 84 -8.75 28.14 11.90
CA SER A 84 -8.71 28.57 13.31
C SER A 84 -10.14 28.65 13.85
N PRO A 85 -10.47 28.07 15.02
CA PRO A 85 -9.59 27.74 16.16
C PRO A 85 -8.99 26.32 16.18
N TYR A 86 -9.40 25.42 15.28
CA TYR A 86 -9.01 24.02 15.34
C TYR A 86 -7.54 23.78 15.02
N VAL A 87 -7.01 24.48 14.01
CA VAL A 87 -5.60 24.40 13.61
C VAL A 87 -4.68 24.73 14.80
N GLU A 88 -4.94 25.83 15.49
CA GLU A 88 -4.14 26.26 16.64
C GLU A 88 -4.26 25.31 17.83
N ALA A 89 -5.46 24.75 18.05
CA ALA A 89 -5.67 23.74 19.09
C ALA A 89 -4.87 22.46 18.81
N ILE A 90 -4.92 21.93 17.59
CA ILE A 90 -4.21 20.70 17.20
C ILE A 90 -2.69 20.93 17.24
N LYS A 91 -2.19 22.09 16.77
CA LYS A 91 -0.76 22.43 16.86
C LYS A 91 -0.28 22.47 18.30
N ALA A 92 -1.03 23.14 19.18
CA ALA A 92 -0.67 23.24 20.59
C ALA A 92 -0.73 21.87 21.29
N LEU A 93 -1.75 21.06 21.02
CA LEU A 93 -1.85 19.70 21.54
C LEU A 93 -0.70 18.83 21.05
N TRP A 94 -0.35 18.88 19.77
CA TRP A 94 0.77 18.10 19.24
C TRP A 94 2.11 18.51 19.87
N ALA A 95 2.29 19.79 20.22
CA ALA A 95 3.48 20.27 20.92
C ALA A 95 3.52 19.92 22.43
N ASP A 96 2.40 19.47 23.01
CA ASP A 96 2.35 19.08 24.43
C ASP A 96 3.10 17.77 24.67
N THR A 97 3.92 17.73 25.72
CA THR A 97 4.76 16.55 25.99
C THR A 97 3.96 15.34 26.46
N GLY A 98 2.78 15.54 27.08
CA GLY A 98 1.88 14.45 27.42
C GLY A 98 1.29 13.79 26.18
N ILE A 99 0.89 14.60 25.18
CA ILE A 99 0.45 14.08 23.88
C ILE A 99 1.60 13.37 23.14
N GLN A 100 2.83 13.89 23.19
CA GLN A 100 4.00 13.20 22.62
C GLN A 100 4.26 11.85 23.32
N GLU A 101 4.19 11.79 24.66
CA GLU A 101 4.29 10.54 25.41
C GLU A 101 3.19 9.54 25.00
N CYS A 102 1.95 10.03 24.85
CA CYS A 102 0.84 9.22 24.35
C CYS A 102 1.12 8.66 22.95
N TYR A 103 1.62 9.49 22.04
CA TYR A 103 2.03 9.07 20.70
C TYR A 103 3.16 8.03 20.72
N ASP A 104 4.12 8.13 21.63
CA ASP A 104 5.18 7.12 21.78
C ASP A 104 4.62 5.76 22.24
N ARG A 105 3.50 5.79 22.97
CA ARG A 105 2.72 4.62 23.41
C ARG A 105 1.61 4.22 22.44
N ARG A 106 1.62 4.71 21.19
CA ARG A 106 0.65 4.38 20.11
C ARG A 106 0.48 2.90 19.76
N ARG A 107 1.29 1.99 20.31
CA ARG A 107 1.09 0.54 20.20
C ARG A 107 -0.01 0.02 21.12
N GLU A 108 -0.33 0.76 22.19
CA GLU A 108 -1.30 0.38 23.23
C GLU A 108 -2.75 0.77 22.86
N TYR A 109 -2.94 1.50 21.77
CA TYR A 109 -4.25 1.92 21.26
C TYR A 109 -4.22 2.05 19.74
N GLN A 110 -5.37 2.31 19.14
CA GLN A 110 -5.51 2.39 17.70
C GLN A 110 -5.21 3.81 17.21
N LEU A 111 -4.14 3.95 16.43
CA LEU A 111 -3.75 5.20 15.78
C LEU A 111 -3.32 4.92 14.34
N THR A 112 -3.65 5.82 13.41
CA THR A 112 -3.24 5.69 12.02
C THR A 112 -1.72 5.91 11.87
N ASP A 113 -1.08 5.11 11.03
CA ASP A 113 0.37 5.22 10.75
C ASP A 113 0.75 6.58 10.15
N SER A 114 -0.19 7.23 9.44
CA SER A 114 0.01 8.56 8.83
C SER A 114 -0.17 9.73 9.79
N ALA A 115 -0.53 9.49 11.07
CA ALA A 115 -0.79 10.55 12.05
C ALA A 115 0.38 11.54 12.16
N LYS A 116 1.61 11.06 12.42
CA LYS A 116 2.79 11.92 12.55
C LYS A 116 3.09 12.73 11.29
N TYR A 117 2.93 12.12 10.12
CA TYR A 117 3.15 12.81 8.85
C TYR A 117 2.26 14.04 8.70
N TYR A 118 0.96 13.91 8.92
CA TYR A 118 0.06 15.05 8.80
C TYR A 118 0.23 16.05 9.94
N LEU A 119 0.45 15.58 11.18
CA LEU A 119 0.60 16.45 12.35
C LEU A 119 1.88 17.29 12.31
N MET A 120 2.93 16.82 11.62
CA MET A 120 4.14 17.61 11.36
C MET A 120 3.94 18.65 10.24
N GLU A 121 2.96 18.46 9.36
CA GLU A 121 2.70 19.29 8.18
C GLU A 121 1.41 20.13 8.32
N ILE A 122 0.94 20.40 9.54
CA ILE A 122 -0.33 21.11 9.79
C ILE A 122 -0.35 22.47 9.09
N ASP A 123 0.75 23.22 9.14
CA ASP A 123 0.82 24.56 8.53
C ASP A 123 0.61 24.51 7.00
N ARG A 124 1.17 23.48 6.35
CA ARG A 124 0.99 23.25 4.91
C ARG A 124 -0.45 22.84 4.59
N VAL A 125 -1.04 21.98 5.42
CA VAL A 125 -2.42 21.48 5.25
C VAL A 125 -3.46 22.57 5.55
N ALA A 126 -3.18 23.49 6.47
CA ALA A 126 -4.06 24.60 6.83
C ALA A 126 -3.97 25.80 5.89
N ALA A 127 -3.08 25.77 4.90
CA ALA A 127 -2.93 26.86 3.94
C ALA A 127 -4.22 27.04 3.10
N PRO A 128 -4.70 28.28 2.84
CA PRO A 128 -5.93 28.52 2.08
C PRO A 128 -5.95 27.93 0.67
N ASN A 129 -4.77 27.74 0.08
CA ASN A 129 -4.55 27.17 -1.25
C ASN A 129 -4.00 25.74 -1.19
N TYR A 130 -4.21 25.03 -0.08
CA TYR A 130 -3.76 23.65 0.09
C TYR A 130 -4.34 22.75 -1.02
N LEU A 131 -3.43 22.10 -1.75
CA LEU A 131 -3.73 21.05 -2.71
C LEU A 131 -2.96 19.80 -2.27
N PRO A 132 -3.63 18.66 -2.01
CA PRO A 132 -2.96 17.44 -1.60
C PRO A 132 -1.93 16.99 -2.63
N THR A 133 -0.73 16.67 -2.15
CA THR A 133 0.30 16.01 -2.94
C THR A 133 -0.07 14.55 -3.16
N GLU A 134 0.58 13.89 -4.12
CA GLU A 134 0.41 12.43 -4.29
C GLU A 134 0.80 11.67 -3.01
N GLN A 135 1.79 12.16 -2.25
CA GLN A 135 2.16 11.58 -0.97
C GLN A 135 1.04 11.70 0.07
N ASP A 136 0.29 12.82 0.07
CA ASP A 136 -0.89 12.98 0.91
C ASP A 136 -1.98 11.99 0.51
N ILE A 137 -2.20 11.79 -0.78
CA ILE A 137 -3.19 10.83 -1.30
C ILE A 137 -2.79 9.39 -0.96
N LEU A 138 -1.51 9.05 -1.01
CA LEU A 138 -1.03 7.71 -0.66
C LEU A 138 -1.18 7.41 0.84
N ARG A 139 -1.03 8.42 1.69
CA ARG A 139 -1.12 8.31 3.17
C ARG A 139 -2.52 8.50 3.74
N VAL A 140 -3.45 9.07 2.98
CA VAL A 140 -4.81 9.33 3.48
C VAL A 140 -5.56 8.01 3.61
N ARG A 141 -6.10 7.75 4.80
CA ARG A 141 -6.92 6.56 5.04
C ARG A 141 -8.32 6.85 4.53
N VAL A 142 -8.76 5.97 3.64
CA VAL A 142 -10.16 5.85 3.21
C VAL A 142 -10.60 4.45 3.60
N PRO A 143 -11.60 4.29 4.49
CA PRO A 143 -12.08 2.97 4.84
C PRO A 143 -12.73 2.32 3.61
N THR A 144 -12.06 1.33 3.03
CA THR A 144 -12.61 0.53 1.93
C THR A 144 -13.74 -0.34 2.45
N THR A 145 -14.97 -0.04 2.05
CA THR A 145 -16.15 -0.89 2.27
C THR A 145 -16.49 -1.62 0.98
N GLY A 146 -16.73 -2.93 1.05
CA GLY A 146 -17.05 -3.76 -0.10
C GLY A 146 -15.86 -4.19 -0.94
N ILE A 147 -16.13 -4.39 -2.24
CA ILE A 147 -15.19 -4.86 -3.27
C ILE A 147 -15.06 -3.74 -4.29
N ILE A 148 -13.83 -3.36 -4.62
CA ILE A 148 -13.56 -2.34 -5.64
C ILE A 148 -12.70 -2.95 -6.73
N GLU A 149 -13.21 -2.93 -7.96
CA GLU A 149 -12.48 -3.37 -9.16
C GLU A 149 -11.85 -2.17 -9.86
N TYR A 150 -10.57 -2.28 -10.20
CA TYR A 150 -9.85 -1.29 -10.97
C TYR A 150 -9.34 -1.93 -12.27
N PRO A 151 -9.95 -1.59 -13.42
CA PRO A 151 -9.39 -1.95 -14.71
C PRO A 151 -8.22 -1.01 -15.03
N PHE A 152 -7.07 -1.58 -15.40
CA PHE A 152 -5.94 -0.83 -15.92
C PHE A 152 -5.47 -1.44 -17.23
N ASP A 153 -5.38 -0.60 -18.27
CA ASP A 153 -4.66 -0.93 -19.50
C ASP A 153 -3.19 -0.57 -19.28
N LEU A 154 -2.28 -1.52 -19.50
CA LEU A 154 -0.85 -1.30 -19.32
C LEU A 154 -0.17 -0.50 -20.45
N GLU A 155 -0.94 0.12 -21.32
CA GLU A 155 -0.45 0.94 -22.42
C GLU A 155 -0.98 2.38 -22.35
N GLU A 156 -0.22 3.27 -21.72
CA GLU A 156 -0.24 4.68 -22.11
C GLU A 156 1.13 5.34 -21.86
N ILE A 157 2.16 4.93 -22.62
CA ILE A 157 3.25 5.86 -22.95
C ILE A 157 2.64 6.85 -23.95
N ARG A 158 2.14 7.99 -23.46
CA ARG A 158 1.60 9.06 -24.31
C ARG A 158 2.71 9.67 -25.18
N PHE A 159 2.75 9.29 -26.45
CA PHE A 159 3.40 10.08 -27.49
C PHE A 159 2.44 11.19 -27.93
N SER A 160 2.82 12.45 -27.66
CA SER A 160 1.98 13.62 -27.93
C SER A 160 1.74 13.80 -29.44
N TYR A 161 0.49 14.05 -29.82
CA TYR A 161 0.01 14.17 -31.20
C TYR A 161 0.28 15.55 -31.83
N LEU A 162 0.80 16.51 -31.06
CA LEU A 162 0.84 17.92 -31.44
C LEU A 162 2.13 18.34 -32.17
N SER A 163 3.08 17.43 -32.33
CA SER A 163 4.38 17.70 -32.96
C SER A 163 4.40 17.56 -34.49
N ASP A 164 3.36 16.98 -35.11
CA ASP A 164 3.39 16.61 -36.55
C ASP A 164 2.33 17.31 -37.41
N LEU A 165 1.71 18.38 -36.90
CA LEU A 165 0.68 19.15 -37.63
C LEU A 165 1.19 19.69 -38.97
N GLU A 166 2.43 20.19 -39.02
CA GLU A 166 3.08 20.68 -40.25
C GLU A 166 3.25 19.58 -41.32
N ARG A 167 3.37 18.31 -40.90
CA ARG A 167 3.49 17.16 -41.81
C ARG A 167 2.14 16.78 -42.40
N ILE A 168 1.08 16.80 -41.59
CA ILE A 168 -0.27 16.35 -41.96
C ILE A 168 -0.99 17.38 -42.85
N GLU A 169 -0.66 18.66 -42.74
CA GLU A 169 -1.27 19.73 -43.56
C GLU A 169 -0.71 19.84 -44.99
N HIS A 170 0.39 19.13 -45.30
CA HIS A 170 1.05 19.21 -46.59
C HIS A 170 0.21 18.56 -47.70
N ALA A 171 0.11 19.20 -48.87
CA ALA A 171 -0.74 18.75 -49.98
C ALA A 171 -0.34 17.38 -50.58
N GLU A 172 0.89 16.93 -50.31
CA GLU A 172 1.43 15.62 -50.73
C GLU A 172 1.51 14.61 -49.58
N TYR A 173 0.80 14.85 -48.48
CA TYR A 173 0.80 13.96 -47.32
C TYR A 173 0.37 12.53 -47.69
N LEU A 174 1.25 11.56 -47.41
CA LEU A 174 0.96 10.14 -47.41
C LEU A 174 0.97 9.62 -45.96
N PRO A 175 -0.12 9.00 -45.47
CA PRO A 175 -0.18 8.46 -44.12
C PRO A 175 0.92 7.43 -43.89
N THR A 176 1.64 7.55 -42.78
CA THR A 176 2.54 6.51 -42.29
C THR A 176 1.73 5.40 -41.62
N GLU A 177 2.36 4.24 -41.35
CA GLU A 177 1.71 3.14 -40.62
C GLU A 177 1.12 3.60 -39.27
N GLN A 178 1.81 4.52 -38.59
CA GLN A 178 1.34 5.13 -37.35
C GLN A 178 0.07 5.98 -37.55
N ASP A 179 -0.05 6.69 -38.67
CA ASP A 179 -1.20 7.56 -38.98
C ASP A 179 -2.44 6.73 -39.31
N ILE A 180 -2.24 5.58 -39.97
CA ILE A 180 -3.29 4.63 -40.34
C ILE A 180 -3.88 3.96 -39.08
N LEU A 181 -3.03 3.57 -38.13
CA LEU A 181 -3.45 2.96 -36.85
C LEU A 181 -4.33 3.87 -35.99
N ARG A 182 -4.22 5.19 -36.18
CA ARG A 182 -4.95 6.18 -35.38
C ARG A 182 -6.23 6.70 -36.06
N ALA A 183 -6.50 6.29 -37.30
CA ALA A 183 -7.72 6.62 -38.03
C ALA A 183 -8.88 5.69 -37.59
N ARG A 184 -9.88 6.22 -36.89
CA ARG A 184 -11.08 5.44 -36.51
C ARG A 184 -12.11 5.47 -37.63
N ALA A 185 -12.33 4.33 -38.28
CA ALA A 185 -13.54 4.07 -39.06
C ALA A 185 -14.57 3.31 -38.18
N PRO A 186 -15.85 3.70 -38.14
CA PRO A 186 -16.84 3.02 -37.32
C PRO A 186 -17.15 1.62 -37.89
N THR A 187 -16.97 0.58 -37.09
CA THR A 187 -17.23 -0.81 -37.47
C THR A 187 -18.51 -1.36 -36.85
N THR A 188 -19.44 -1.78 -37.72
CA THR A 188 -20.65 -2.54 -37.40
C THR A 188 -20.37 -4.04 -37.57
N GLY A 189 -20.43 -4.82 -36.48
CA GLY A 189 -20.31 -6.28 -36.48
C GLY A 189 -18.92 -6.80 -36.09
N ILE A 190 -18.90 -7.87 -35.29
CA ILE A 190 -17.70 -8.49 -34.71
C ILE A 190 -16.92 -9.21 -35.82
N ILE A 191 -15.65 -8.82 -35.99
CA ILE A 191 -14.63 -9.55 -36.75
C ILE A 191 -13.45 -9.72 -35.79
N GLU A 192 -13.05 -10.98 -35.53
CA GLU A 192 -11.86 -11.30 -34.74
C GLU A 192 -10.63 -11.40 -35.66
N TYR A 193 -9.53 -10.80 -35.20
CA TYR A 193 -8.18 -11.01 -35.75
C TYR A 193 -7.27 -11.47 -34.61
N PRO A 194 -6.42 -12.49 -34.81
CA PRO A 194 -5.43 -12.89 -33.82
C PRO A 194 -4.28 -11.87 -33.82
N PHE A 195 -3.86 -11.42 -32.63
CA PHE A 195 -2.70 -10.56 -32.45
C PHE A 195 -1.76 -11.09 -31.37
N ASP A 196 -0.47 -10.82 -31.60
CA ASP A 196 0.68 -11.19 -30.78
C ASP A 196 0.78 -10.35 -29.50
N LEU A 197 1.38 -10.94 -28.46
CA LEU A 197 1.33 -10.49 -27.07
C LEU A 197 1.96 -9.11 -26.82
N ASP A 198 1.15 -8.16 -26.32
CA ASP A 198 1.55 -7.11 -25.37
C ASP A 198 0.36 -6.39 -24.69
N SER A 199 -0.90 -6.66 -25.11
CA SER A 199 -2.10 -6.02 -24.55
C SER A 199 -2.75 -6.82 -23.40
N ILE A 200 -2.02 -7.13 -22.32
CA ILE A 200 -2.61 -7.80 -21.15
C ILE A 200 -3.32 -6.77 -20.25
N ILE A 201 -4.65 -6.89 -20.14
CA ILE A 201 -5.45 -6.08 -19.22
C ILE A 201 -5.38 -6.69 -17.82
N PHE A 202 -4.78 -5.98 -16.87
CA PHE A 202 -4.80 -6.39 -15.48
C PHE A 202 -6.06 -5.90 -14.80
N ARG A 203 -6.89 -6.84 -14.36
CA ARG A 203 -8.01 -6.55 -13.46
C ARG A 203 -7.57 -6.70 -12.01
N MET A 204 -7.43 -5.58 -11.33
CA MET A 204 -7.09 -5.56 -9.91
C MET A 204 -8.35 -5.47 -9.06
N VAL A 205 -8.42 -6.31 -8.04
CA VAL A 205 -9.55 -6.35 -7.10
C VAL A 205 -9.03 -5.99 -5.71
N ASP A 206 -9.51 -4.88 -5.14
CA ASP A 206 -9.35 -4.53 -3.72
C ASP A 206 -10.54 -5.07 -2.94
N VAL A 207 -10.27 -5.67 -1.79
CA VAL A 207 -11.32 -6.10 -0.87
C VAL A 207 -11.06 -5.55 0.53
N GLY A 208 -12.13 -5.17 1.23
CA GLY A 208 -12.04 -4.72 2.62
C GLY A 208 -11.34 -5.76 3.51
N GLY A 209 -10.28 -5.35 4.22
CA GLY A 209 -9.45 -6.24 5.05
C GLY A 209 -10.02 -6.58 6.45
N GLN A 210 -11.02 -5.82 6.89
CA GLN A 210 -11.67 -5.97 8.19
C GLN A 210 -12.51 -7.24 8.25
N ARG A 211 -12.65 -7.85 9.43
CA ARG A 211 -13.38 -9.13 9.60
C ARG A 211 -14.82 -9.08 9.07
N SER A 212 -15.52 -7.97 9.26
CA SER A 212 -16.89 -7.73 8.79
C SER A 212 -17.03 -7.80 7.26
N GLU A 213 -15.99 -7.40 6.53
CA GLU A 213 -16.00 -7.32 5.07
C GLU A 213 -15.63 -8.65 4.39
N ARG A 214 -14.95 -9.57 5.10
CA ARG A 214 -14.41 -10.81 4.52
C ARG A 214 -15.47 -11.76 3.98
N ARG A 215 -16.69 -11.70 4.50
CA ARG A 215 -17.82 -12.51 4.00
C ARG A 215 -18.14 -12.21 2.53
N LYS A 216 -17.79 -11.02 2.05
CA LYS A 216 -18.03 -10.58 0.67
C LYS A 216 -16.97 -11.12 -0.30
N TRP A 217 -15.80 -11.54 0.18
CA TRP A 217 -14.65 -11.89 -0.67
C TRP A 217 -14.96 -13.02 -1.66
N ILE A 218 -15.83 -13.97 -1.27
CA ILE A 218 -16.20 -15.09 -2.14
C ILE A 218 -16.81 -14.65 -3.47
N HIS A 219 -17.39 -13.44 -3.55
CA HIS A 219 -17.96 -12.89 -4.78
C HIS A 219 -16.92 -12.49 -5.84
N CYS A 220 -15.63 -12.57 -5.54
CA CYS A 220 -14.54 -12.22 -6.46
C CYS A 220 -13.42 -13.27 -6.50
N PHE A 221 -13.72 -14.51 -6.10
CA PHE A 221 -12.76 -15.63 -6.10
C PHE A 221 -12.72 -16.42 -7.42
N GLU A 222 -13.65 -16.17 -8.34
CA GLU A 222 -13.67 -16.84 -9.64
C GLU A 222 -12.57 -16.28 -10.57
N ASN A 223 -11.87 -17.18 -11.26
CA ASN A 223 -10.86 -16.87 -12.29
C ASN A 223 -9.71 -15.96 -11.80
N VAL A 224 -9.28 -16.11 -10.55
CA VAL A 224 -8.12 -15.37 -10.01
C VAL A 224 -6.81 -16.01 -10.50
N THR A 225 -6.08 -15.32 -11.38
CA THR A 225 -4.76 -15.75 -11.85
C THR A 225 -3.70 -15.72 -10.74
N SER A 226 -3.68 -14.63 -9.96
CA SER A 226 -2.65 -14.41 -8.92
C SER A 226 -3.22 -13.70 -7.70
N ILE A 227 -2.72 -14.09 -6.54
CA ILE A 227 -3.00 -13.47 -5.25
C ILE A 227 -1.79 -12.64 -4.84
N ILE A 228 -2.03 -11.38 -4.48
CA ILE A 228 -1.06 -10.51 -3.84
C ILE A 228 -1.52 -10.32 -2.39
N PHE A 229 -0.86 -11.00 -1.45
CA PHE A 229 -1.19 -10.95 -0.03
C PHE A 229 -0.28 -9.95 0.70
N LEU A 230 -0.86 -8.92 1.29
CA LEU A 230 -0.12 -7.87 2.00
C LEU A 230 -0.13 -8.11 3.51
N VAL A 231 1.07 -8.12 4.07
CA VAL A 231 1.38 -8.21 5.51
C VAL A 231 2.00 -6.89 5.94
N ALA A 232 1.54 -6.32 7.04
CA ALA A 232 2.19 -5.17 7.64
C ALA A 232 3.20 -5.64 8.70
N LEU A 233 4.50 -5.48 8.41
CA LEU A 233 5.60 -5.87 9.28
C LEU A 233 5.55 -5.15 10.62
N SER A 234 5.13 -3.89 10.64
CA SER A 234 5.05 -3.09 11.86
C SER A 234 3.92 -3.49 12.81
N GLU A 235 3.05 -4.43 12.45
CA GLU A 235 1.88 -4.81 13.27
C GLU A 235 2.20 -5.93 14.29
N TYR A 236 3.47 -6.36 14.41
CA TYR A 236 3.88 -7.46 15.28
C TYR A 236 3.62 -7.22 16.77
N ASP A 237 3.58 -5.96 17.22
CA ASP A 237 3.36 -5.55 18.61
C ASP A 237 1.99 -4.90 18.85
N GLN A 238 1.07 -5.04 17.89
CA GLN A 238 -0.23 -4.38 17.90
C GLN A 238 -1.38 -5.38 18.07
N ILE A 239 -2.49 -4.87 18.60
CA ILE A 239 -3.72 -5.60 18.85
C ILE A 239 -4.77 -5.23 17.79
N LEU A 240 -5.68 -6.14 17.44
CA LEU A 240 -6.75 -5.86 16.49
C LEU A 240 -7.71 -4.78 16.98
N PHE A 241 -8.24 -4.00 16.03
CA PHE A 241 -9.33 -3.07 16.32
C PHE A 241 -10.59 -3.82 16.77
N GLU A 242 -10.88 -4.97 16.15
CA GLU A 242 -12.06 -5.77 16.44
C GLU A 242 -11.96 -6.62 17.71
N SER A 243 -10.78 -6.74 18.33
CA SER A 243 -10.53 -7.67 19.44
C SER A 243 -9.31 -7.26 20.26
N GLU A 244 -9.50 -6.91 21.54
CA GLU A 244 -8.45 -6.42 22.45
C GLU A 244 -7.44 -7.49 22.90
N ASN A 245 -7.67 -8.78 22.58
CA ASN A 245 -6.82 -9.89 23.02
C ASN A 245 -6.09 -10.59 21.88
N GLU A 246 -6.23 -10.12 20.65
CA GLU A 246 -5.65 -10.76 19.47
C GLU A 246 -4.60 -9.88 18.82
N ASN A 247 -3.40 -10.44 18.65
CA ASN A 247 -2.31 -9.78 17.95
C ASN A 247 -2.63 -9.66 16.44
N ARG A 248 -2.36 -8.49 15.85
CA ARG A 248 -2.65 -8.19 14.43
C ARG A 248 -1.88 -9.09 13.46
N MET A 249 -0.62 -9.40 13.78
CA MET A 249 0.21 -10.27 12.93
C MET A 249 -0.24 -11.72 13.02
N GLU A 250 -0.65 -12.21 14.20
CA GLU A 250 -1.25 -13.55 14.33
C GLU A 250 -2.56 -13.68 13.54
N GLU A 251 -3.42 -12.66 13.56
CA GLU A 251 -4.61 -12.62 12.71
C GLU A 251 -4.24 -12.65 11.22
N SER A 252 -3.21 -11.91 10.82
CA SER A 252 -2.74 -11.89 9.44
C SER A 252 -2.18 -13.26 9.01
N LYS A 253 -1.45 -13.95 9.89
CA LYS A 253 -1.00 -15.33 9.68
C LYS A 253 -2.18 -16.30 9.53
N ALA A 254 -3.16 -16.22 10.43
CA ALA A 254 -4.36 -17.06 10.38
C ALA A 254 -5.13 -16.85 9.07
N LEU A 255 -5.30 -15.59 8.66
CA LEU A 255 -5.92 -15.23 7.39
C LEU A 255 -5.14 -15.78 6.19
N PHE A 256 -3.81 -15.61 6.17
CA PHE A 256 -2.96 -16.16 5.11
C PHE A 256 -3.12 -17.67 5.00
N LYS A 257 -3.09 -18.39 6.13
CA LYS A 257 -3.35 -19.83 6.19
C LYS A 257 -4.67 -20.21 5.57
N THR A 258 -5.75 -19.49 5.89
CA THR A 258 -7.06 -19.75 5.30
C THR A 258 -7.03 -19.54 3.78
N ILE A 259 -6.44 -18.43 3.31
CA ILE A 259 -6.38 -18.11 1.88
C ILE A 259 -5.62 -19.16 1.08
N ILE A 260 -4.44 -19.57 1.53
CA ILE A 260 -3.64 -20.58 0.80
C ILE A 260 -4.28 -21.98 0.84
N THR A 261 -5.14 -22.26 1.81
CA THR A 261 -5.90 -23.52 1.87
C THR A 261 -7.18 -23.52 1.05
N TYR A 262 -7.64 -22.38 0.52
CA TYR A 262 -8.90 -22.33 -0.21
C TYR A 262 -8.80 -23.10 -1.54
N PRO A 263 -9.76 -24.00 -1.84
CA PRO A 263 -9.79 -24.73 -3.10
C PRO A 263 -9.85 -23.83 -4.34
N TRP A 264 -10.55 -22.70 -4.23
CA TRP A 264 -10.67 -21.68 -5.28
C TRP A 264 -9.33 -21.16 -5.80
N PHE A 265 -8.28 -21.25 -4.98
CA PHE A 265 -6.97 -20.69 -5.27
C PHE A 265 -5.91 -21.75 -5.53
N GLN A 266 -6.26 -23.02 -5.72
CA GLN A 266 -5.26 -24.09 -5.91
C GLN A 266 -4.32 -23.82 -7.08
N HIS A 267 -4.84 -23.24 -8.17
CA HIS A 267 -4.06 -22.91 -9.36
C HIS A 267 -3.55 -21.46 -9.39
N SER A 268 -3.98 -20.62 -8.43
CA SER A 268 -3.54 -19.23 -8.36
C SER A 268 -2.13 -19.13 -7.76
N SER A 269 -1.24 -18.41 -8.43
CA SER A 269 0.06 -18.06 -7.87
C SER A 269 -0.10 -17.12 -6.66
N VAL A 270 0.83 -17.21 -5.70
CA VAL A 270 0.78 -16.39 -4.46
C VAL A 270 2.03 -15.53 -4.38
N ILE A 271 1.80 -14.23 -4.22
CA ILE A 271 2.82 -13.21 -4.04
C ILE A 271 2.59 -12.58 -2.67
N LEU A 272 3.57 -12.70 -1.78
CA LEU A 272 3.55 -12.19 -0.41
C LEU A 272 4.31 -10.87 -0.35
N PHE A 273 3.63 -9.80 0.03
CA PHE A 273 4.21 -8.47 0.23
C PHE A 273 4.31 -8.16 1.73
N LEU A 274 5.53 -8.08 2.24
CA LEU A 274 5.85 -7.75 3.63
C LEU A 274 6.07 -6.24 3.75
N ASN A 275 4.98 -5.48 3.85
CA ASN A 275 4.89 -4.02 3.84
C ASN A 275 5.27 -3.36 5.18
N LYS A 276 5.44 -2.02 5.20
CA LYS A 276 5.77 -1.20 6.38
C LYS A 276 7.12 -1.54 7.02
N LYS A 277 8.11 -1.95 6.23
CA LYS A 277 9.47 -2.26 6.70
C LYS A 277 10.15 -1.07 7.38
N ASP A 278 9.90 0.15 6.94
CA ASP A 278 10.43 1.39 7.52
C ASP A 278 9.95 1.58 8.95
N LEU A 279 8.66 1.32 9.18
CA LEU A 279 8.09 1.33 10.52
C LEU A 279 8.62 0.17 11.36
N LEU A 280 8.96 -0.98 10.77
CA LEU A 280 9.67 -2.05 11.48
C LEU A 280 11.09 -1.63 11.88
N GLU A 281 11.85 -0.98 10.97
CA GLU A 281 13.20 -0.47 11.22
C GLU A 281 13.26 0.52 12.38
N GLU A 282 12.30 1.45 12.43
CA GLU A 282 12.15 2.37 13.57
C GLU A 282 11.80 1.59 14.83
N LYS A 283 10.80 0.71 14.74
CA LYS A 283 10.14 0.09 15.90
C LYS A 283 10.98 -0.97 16.62
N ILE A 284 11.76 -1.77 15.88
CA ILE A 284 12.56 -2.87 16.44
C ILE A 284 13.62 -2.38 17.44
N MET A 285 13.97 -1.09 17.39
CA MET A 285 14.94 -0.46 18.29
C MET A 285 14.45 -0.42 19.74
N TYR A 286 13.14 -0.36 19.96
CA TYR A 286 12.55 -0.18 21.29
C TYR A 286 11.42 -1.16 21.64
N SER A 287 10.86 -1.88 20.66
CA SER A 287 9.92 -2.98 20.85
C SER A 287 10.57 -4.26 20.33
N HIS A 288 10.64 -5.32 21.13
CA HIS A 288 11.42 -6.50 20.78
C HIS A 288 10.53 -7.63 20.30
N LEU A 289 10.85 -8.21 19.15
CA LEU A 289 10.04 -9.25 18.52
C LEU A 289 9.84 -10.49 19.41
N VAL A 290 10.86 -10.86 20.19
CA VAL A 290 10.82 -12.01 21.12
C VAL A 290 9.74 -11.90 22.20
N ASP A 291 9.32 -10.68 22.56
CA ASP A 291 8.29 -10.47 23.58
C ASP A 291 6.88 -10.84 23.05
N TYR A 292 6.72 -10.91 21.73
CA TYR A 292 5.46 -11.21 21.02
C TYR A 292 5.53 -12.57 20.30
N PHE A 293 6.71 -12.96 19.83
CA PHE A 293 7.00 -14.23 19.16
C PHE A 293 8.16 -14.91 19.89
N PRO A 294 7.89 -15.67 20.97
CA PRO A 294 8.93 -16.30 21.80
C PRO A 294 9.85 -17.26 21.05
N GLU A 295 9.41 -17.77 19.89
CA GLU A 295 10.20 -18.59 18.98
C GLU A 295 11.28 -17.81 18.20
N TYR A 296 11.30 -16.47 18.27
CA TYR A 296 12.35 -15.67 17.65
C TYR A 296 13.65 -15.76 18.44
N ASP A 297 14.66 -16.36 17.81
CA ASP A 297 16.01 -16.58 18.35
C ASP A 297 17.05 -15.58 17.83
N GLY A 298 16.65 -14.66 16.97
CA GLY A 298 17.53 -13.65 16.38
C GLY A 298 17.91 -12.52 17.35
N PRO A 299 18.89 -11.67 16.97
CA PRO A 299 19.30 -10.53 17.78
C PRO A 299 18.18 -9.50 17.97
N LYS A 300 18.19 -8.82 19.12
CA LYS A 300 17.36 -7.63 19.38
C LYS A 300 17.86 -6.45 18.55
N GLN A 301 16.96 -5.51 18.22
CA GLN A 301 17.27 -4.29 17.47
C GLN A 301 17.84 -4.50 16.06
N ASP A 302 17.62 -5.69 15.48
CA ASP A 302 18.00 -5.99 14.11
C ASP A 302 16.77 -6.21 13.23
N HIS A 303 16.49 -5.24 12.38
CA HIS A 303 15.37 -5.28 11.45
C HIS A 303 15.57 -6.34 10.35
N ILE A 304 16.81 -6.75 10.05
CA ILE A 304 17.10 -7.77 9.04
C ILE A 304 16.71 -9.14 9.59
N SER A 305 17.23 -9.53 10.76
CA SER A 305 16.85 -10.80 11.38
C SER A 305 15.34 -10.87 11.67
N ALA A 306 14.74 -9.76 12.13
CA ALA A 306 13.29 -9.69 12.38
C ALA A 306 12.46 -9.93 11.12
N ARG A 307 12.78 -9.28 10.00
CA ARG A 307 12.00 -9.44 8.76
C ARG A 307 12.16 -10.83 8.15
N GLU A 308 13.35 -11.42 8.21
CA GLU A 308 13.60 -12.79 7.69
C GLU A 308 12.86 -13.83 8.53
N PHE A 309 12.83 -13.64 9.85
CA PHE A 309 12.00 -14.48 10.73
C PHE A 309 10.51 -14.37 10.38
N ILE A 310 9.97 -13.15 10.22
CA ILE A 310 8.57 -12.97 9.86
C ILE A 310 8.28 -13.62 8.50
N LEU A 311 9.15 -13.45 7.50
CA LEU A 311 9.02 -14.13 6.22
C LEU A 311 8.93 -15.65 6.39
N LYS A 312 9.86 -16.23 7.17
CA LYS A 312 9.89 -17.67 7.45
C LYS A 312 8.61 -18.15 8.11
N VAL A 313 8.04 -17.38 9.04
CA VAL A 313 6.76 -17.69 9.70
C VAL A 313 5.63 -17.83 8.67
N TYR A 314 5.50 -16.89 7.74
CA TYR A 314 4.47 -16.97 6.69
C TYR A 314 4.72 -18.11 5.71
N LEU A 315 5.96 -18.30 5.25
CA LEU A 315 6.29 -19.40 4.33
C LEU A 315 6.06 -20.78 4.96
N SER A 316 6.36 -20.95 6.25
CA SER A 316 6.11 -22.20 6.97
C SER A 316 4.63 -22.55 7.13
N THR A 317 3.74 -21.58 6.92
CA THR A 317 2.29 -21.79 6.96
C THR A 317 1.78 -22.47 5.69
N ASN A 318 2.52 -22.42 4.59
CA ASN A 318 2.16 -23.04 3.32
C ASN A 318 2.11 -24.57 3.45
N PRO A 319 0.92 -25.20 3.32
CA PRO A 319 0.78 -26.65 3.47
C PRO A 319 1.32 -27.42 2.25
N ASP A 320 1.53 -26.74 1.12
CA ASP A 320 1.97 -27.33 -0.13
C ASP A 320 3.38 -26.82 -0.51
N PRO A 321 4.43 -27.63 -0.33
CA PRO A 321 5.80 -27.22 -0.65
C PRO A 321 6.04 -27.01 -2.15
N ASP A 322 5.19 -27.57 -3.03
CA ASP A 322 5.30 -27.40 -4.48
C ASP A 322 4.61 -26.11 -4.95
N ARG A 323 3.75 -25.52 -4.11
CA ARG A 323 3.10 -24.24 -4.39
C ARG A 323 4.10 -23.10 -4.27
N MET A 324 4.43 -22.49 -5.41
CA MET A 324 5.34 -21.34 -5.47
C MET A 324 4.74 -20.12 -4.75
N CYS A 325 5.42 -19.70 -3.66
CA CYS A 325 5.14 -18.46 -2.94
C CYS A 325 6.29 -17.47 -3.19
N TYR A 326 6.01 -16.40 -3.93
CA TYR A 326 6.98 -15.33 -4.15
C TYR A 326 6.89 -14.34 -2.99
N SER A 327 8.02 -13.80 -2.50
CA SER A 327 8.01 -12.86 -1.37
C SER A 327 8.81 -11.60 -1.65
N HIS A 328 8.25 -10.44 -1.31
CA HIS A 328 8.87 -9.13 -1.47
C HIS A 328 8.72 -8.30 -0.19
N PHE A 329 9.80 -7.69 0.29
CA PHE A 329 9.76 -6.76 1.42
C PHE A 329 9.43 -5.35 0.94
N THR A 330 8.46 -4.68 1.56
CA THR A 330 7.98 -3.36 1.16
C THR A 330 8.08 -2.30 2.29
N THR A 331 8.54 -1.07 2.01
CA THR A 331 8.55 0.09 2.92
C THR A 331 7.41 1.07 2.61
N ALA A 332 7.02 1.94 3.53
CA ALA A 332 6.02 3.00 3.32
C ALA A 332 6.63 4.41 3.34
N THR A 333 7.95 4.54 3.53
CA THR A 333 8.72 5.78 3.43
C THR A 333 10.17 5.45 3.08
N GLY A 334 10.82 6.25 2.24
CA GLY A 334 12.24 6.09 1.88
C GLY A 334 13.01 7.41 2.01
N PRO A 335 14.28 7.40 2.48
CA PRO A 335 15.15 8.57 2.48
C PRO A 335 15.70 8.86 1.07
N GLN A 336 15.97 10.14 0.80
CA GLN A 336 16.43 10.63 -0.49
C GLN A 336 17.86 10.17 -0.85
N ARG A 337 18.04 9.72 -2.11
CA ARG A 337 19.28 9.80 -2.94
C ARG A 337 20.44 8.78 -2.75
N ASP A 338 20.21 7.47 -2.81
CA ASP A 338 21.19 6.56 -3.46
C ASP A 338 20.57 5.22 -3.91
N ALA A 339 20.17 5.14 -5.18
CA ALA A 339 19.55 3.96 -5.77
C ALA A 339 20.55 2.97 -6.38
N ILE A 340 21.82 3.37 -6.59
CA ILE A 340 22.80 2.57 -7.34
C ILE A 340 23.60 1.68 -6.38
N ALA A 341 24.04 2.22 -5.24
CA ALA A 341 24.77 1.45 -4.23
C ALA A 341 23.89 0.37 -3.56
N ALA A 342 22.61 0.67 -3.34
CA ALA A 342 21.63 -0.29 -2.83
C ALA A 342 21.38 -1.44 -3.83
N ARG A 343 21.28 -1.13 -5.13
CA ARG A 343 21.07 -2.12 -6.20
C ARG A 343 22.23 -3.11 -6.32
N GLU A 344 23.47 -2.63 -6.29
CA GLU A 344 24.66 -3.49 -6.43
C GLU A 344 24.94 -4.37 -5.20
N PHE A 345 24.64 -3.87 -4.00
CA PHE A 345 24.81 -4.64 -2.75
C PHE A 345 23.77 -5.76 -2.62
N ILE A 346 22.54 -5.51 -3.05
CA ILE A 346 21.41 -6.45 -3.01
C ILE A 346 21.52 -7.53 -4.09
N LEU A 347 21.93 -7.16 -5.31
CA LEU A 347 22.14 -8.13 -6.40
C LEU A 347 23.21 -9.17 -6.02
N ARG A 348 24.26 -8.74 -5.29
CA ARG A 348 25.34 -9.62 -4.82
C ARG A 348 24.91 -10.61 -3.73
N MET A 349 23.99 -10.25 -2.84
CA MET A 349 23.48 -11.19 -1.82
C MET A 349 22.59 -12.30 -2.38
N PHE A 350 21.93 -12.07 -3.52
CA PHE A 350 20.93 -13.01 -4.09
C PHE A 350 21.51 -13.98 -5.12
N VAL A 351 22.58 -13.62 -5.83
CA VAL A 351 23.29 -14.52 -6.76
C VAL A 351 24.01 -15.65 -6.01
N ASP A 352 24.50 -15.38 -4.79
CA ASP A 352 25.31 -16.33 -4.02
C ASP A 352 24.48 -17.40 -3.27
N LEU A 353 23.14 -17.24 -3.20
CA LEU A 353 22.22 -18.14 -2.48
C LEU A 353 21.33 -18.99 -3.40
N ASN A 354 21.51 -18.94 -4.72
CA ASN A 354 20.72 -19.72 -5.67
C ASN A 354 21.41 -21.05 -6.04
N PRO A 355 20.95 -22.21 -5.55
CA PRO A 355 21.49 -23.52 -5.96
C PRO A 355 20.99 -24.00 -7.33
N ASP A 356 20.02 -23.32 -7.96
CA ASP A 356 19.38 -23.75 -9.22
C ASP A 356 19.41 -22.63 -10.27
N SER A 357 20.32 -22.76 -11.24
CA SER A 357 20.60 -21.74 -12.26
C SER A 357 19.46 -21.51 -13.26
N GLU A 358 18.42 -22.35 -13.27
CA GLU A 358 17.24 -22.17 -14.14
C GLU A 358 16.05 -21.49 -13.45
N LYS A 359 16.09 -21.30 -12.12
CA LYS A 359 15.01 -20.67 -11.35
C LYS A 359 15.37 -19.24 -10.97
N ILE A 360 14.65 -18.28 -11.54
CA ILE A 360 14.81 -16.86 -11.20
C ILE A 360 13.88 -16.54 -10.03
N ILE A 361 14.45 -16.44 -8.82
CA ILE A 361 13.76 -15.92 -7.64
C ILE A 361 13.87 -14.40 -7.69
N TYR A 362 12.79 -13.73 -8.07
CA TYR A 362 12.72 -12.27 -8.05
C TYR A 362 12.42 -11.78 -6.64
N SER A 363 13.45 -11.52 -5.85
CA SER A 363 13.32 -10.74 -4.61
C SER A 363 13.51 -9.27 -4.93
N HIS A 364 12.50 -8.44 -4.68
CA HIS A 364 12.63 -6.99 -4.83
C HIS A 364 12.27 -6.28 -3.53
N PHE A 365 13.05 -5.26 -3.22
CA PHE A 365 12.71 -4.27 -2.21
C PHE A 365 11.63 -3.39 -2.80
N THR A 366 10.55 -3.23 -2.08
CA THR A 366 9.32 -2.60 -2.54
C THR A 366 9.01 -1.40 -1.62
N CYS A 367 8.26 -0.37 -2.03
CA CYS A 367 7.99 0.82 -1.24
C CYS A 367 6.66 1.42 -1.69
N ALA A 368 5.58 1.14 -0.97
CA ALA A 368 4.21 1.40 -1.42
C ALA A 368 3.88 2.90 -1.59
N THR A 369 4.70 3.83 -1.10
CA THR A 369 4.55 5.26 -1.39
C THR A 369 5.61 5.80 -2.35
N ASP A 370 6.57 4.99 -2.77
CA ASP A 370 7.59 5.35 -3.76
C ASP A 370 7.19 4.78 -5.12
N THR A 371 6.78 5.69 -5.99
CA THR A 371 6.30 5.43 -7.33
C THR A 371 7.32 4.66 -8.18
N GLU A 372 8.61 4.97 -8.07
CA GLU A 372 9.65 4.35 -8.89
C GLU A 372 9.95 2.93 -8.42
N ASN A 373 9.96 2.75 -7.10
CA ASN A 373 10.18 1.46 -6.53
C ASN A 373 9.01 0.48 -6.84
N ILE A 374 7.74 0.93 -6.76
CA ILE A 374 6.58 0.10 -7.13
C ILE A 374 6.58 -0.19 -8.63
N ARG A 375 7.03 0.74 -9.49
CA ARG A 375 7.19 0.51 -10.93
C ARG A 375 8.12 -0.69 -11.19
N LEU A 376 9.29 -0.72 -10.55
CA LEU A 376 10.26 -1.81 -10.70
C LEU A 376 9.71 -3.15 -10.21
N VAL A 377 9.04 -3.16 -9.06
CA VAL A 377 8.47 -4.39 -8.48
C VAL A 377 7.32 -4.90 -9.34
N PHE A 378 6.47 -4.01 -9.85
CA PHE A 378 5.38 -4.39 -10.72
C PHE A 378 5.88 -4.92 -12.07
N CYS A 379 6.96 -4.39 -12.62
CA CYS A 379 7.62 -4.99 -13.80
C CYS A 379 8.04 -6.45 -13.53
N ALA A 380 8.70 -6.72 -12.40
CA ALA A 380 9.12 -8.09 -12.05
C ALA A 380 7.93 -9.03 -11.75
N VAL A 381 6.89 -8.51 -11.09
CA VAL A 381 5.64 -9.25 -10.85
C VAL A 381 4.92 -9.54 -12.17
N LYS A 382 4.86 -8.58 -13.10
CA LYS A 382 4.31 -8.76 -14.44
C LYS A 382 5.02 -9.90 -15.16
N ASP A 383 6.36 -9.88 -15.18
CA ASP A 383 7.14 -10.91 -15.86
C ASP A 383 6.93 -12.29 -15.22
N THR A 384 6.82 -12.36 -13.88
CA THR A 384 6.53 -13.60 -13.14
C THR A 384 5.13 -14.14 -13.46
N ILE A 385 4.11 -13.27 -13.46
CA ILE A 385 2.72 -13.64 -13.77
C ILE A 385 2.61 -14.08 -15.24
N MET A 386 3.25 -13.36 -16.17
CA MET A 386 3.27 -13.71 -17.59
C MET A 386 3.95 -15.05 -17.82
N GLN A 387 5.12 -15.30 -17.22
CA GLN A 387 5.80 -16.59 -17.34
C GLN A 387 4.95 -17.74 -16.76
N SER A 388 4.27 -17.51 -15.63
CA SER A 388 3.38 -18.51 -15.03
C SER A 388 2.17 -18.80 -15.93
N ALA A 389 1.53 -17.76 -16.47
CA ALA A 389 0.38 -17.90 -17.36
C ALA A 389 0.77 -18.57 -18.68
N LEU A 390 1.89 -18.17 -19.30
CA LEU A 390 2.38 -18.76 -20.55
C LEU A 390 2.73 -20.25 -20.41
N LYS A 391 3.29 -20.66 -19.25
CA LYS A 391 3.53 -22.07 -18.92
C LYS A 391 2.22 -22.86 -18.80
N GLU A 392 1.18 -22.27 -18.22
CA GLU A 392 -0.14 -22.90 -18.11
C GLU A 392 -0.79 -23.15 -19.48
N PHE A 393 -0.48 -22.31 -20.48
CA PHE A 393 -0.96 -22.44 -21.86
C PHE A 393 0.01 -23.19 -22.81
N ASN A 394 1.13 -23.75 -22.32
CA ASN A 394 2.17 -24.41 -23.14
C ASN A 394 2.72 -23.53 -24.29
N LEU A 395 2.81 -22.21 -24.08
CA LEU A 395 3.29 -21.25 -25.08
C LEU A 395 4.75 -20.80 -24.83
N ALA A 396 5.54 -21.58 -24.10
CA ALA A 396 6.90 -21.25 -23.69
C ALA A 396 7.95 -21.54 -24.76
#